data_AF-A0A800A865-F1
#
_entry.id   AF-A0A800A865-F1
#
_cell.length_a   1.000
_cell.length_b   1.000
_cell.length_c   1.000
_cell.angle_alpha   90.00
_cell.angle_beta   90.00
_cell.angle_gamma   90.00
#
_symmetry.space_group_name_H-M   'P 1'
#
loop_
_entity.id
_entity.type
_entity.pdbx_description
1 polymer ?
#
loop_
_entity_poly.entity_id
_entity_poly.type
_entity_poly.pdbx_seq_one_letter_code
_entity_poly.pdbx_strand_id
1 'polypeptide(L)'
;MSDRRSLGAVGEILAGWFLADHGLRVVATNIPVGKGEIDILAHDGRQRVAVEVRTRRGGGDPIEAVDHEKRRQVRRLAARLGAHRVDFVGIRVAADHFDVHWVPGGH
;
A
#
# COMPACT_ATOMS: atom_id res chain seq x y z
N MET A 1 -4.58 -3.76 22.14
CA MET A 1 -4.44 -3.14 20.81
C MET A 1 -5.61 -3.60 19.96
N SER A 2 -6.30 -2.70 19.25
CA SER A 2 -7.50 -3.05 18.46
C SER A 2 -7.13 -3.95 17.28
N ASP A 3 -7.89 -5.04 17.07
CA ASP A 3 -7.70 -6.02 15.99
C ASP A 3 -7.52 -5.41 14.60
N ARG A 4 -8.15 -4.26 14.35
CA ARG A 4 -8.03 -3.51 13.08
C ARG A 4 -6.60 -3.04 12.83
N ARG A 5 -5.92 -2.51 13.86
CA ARG A 5 -4.56 -1.99 13.74
C ARG A 5 -3.55 -3.11 13.53
N SER A 6 -3.75 -4.22 14.23
CA SER A 6 -2.94 -5.43 14.05
C SER A 6 -3.11 -6.02 12.64
N LEU A 7 -4.34 -6.04 12.12
CA LEU A 7 -4.62 -6.49 10.76
C LEU A 7 -3.98 -5.58 9.68
N GLY A 8 -4.02 -4.26 9.88
CA GLY A 8 -3.35 -3.29 9.01
C GLY A 8 -1.84 -3.58 8.90
N ALA A 9 -1.17 -3.69 10.06
CA ALA A 9 0.27 -3.99 10.12
C ALA A 9 0.64 -5.32 9.45
N VAL A 10 -0.19 -6.38 9.62
CA VAL A 10 0.02 -7.65 8.92
C VAL A 10 -0.05 -7.47 7.40
N GLY A 11 -1.02 -6.69 6.91
CA GLY A 11 -1.13 -6.44 5.47
C GLY A 11 0.03 -5.61 4.91
N GLU A 12 0.55 -4.64 5.66
CA GLU A 12 1.75 -3.89 5.25
C GLU A 12 2.98 -4.81 5.12
N ILE A 13 3.14 -5.76 6.05
CA ILE A 13 4.20 -6.76 5.97
C ILE A 13 4.03 -7.61 4.71
N LEU A 14 2.83 -8.18 4.49
CA LEU A 14 2.55 -9.02 3.32
C LEU A 14 2.74 -8.26 2.01
N ALA A 15 2.29 -7.00 1.95
CA ALA A 15 2.49 -6.13 0.80
C ALA A 15 3.99 -5.86 0.57
N GLY A 16 4.76 -5.57 1.61
CA GLY A 16 6.21 -5.37 1.49
C GLY A 16 6.93 -6.59 0.93
N TRP A 17 6.57 -7.79 1.39
CA TRP A 17 7.14 -9.05 0.89
C TRP A 17 6.75 -9.31 -0.56
N PHE A 18 5.47 -9.16 -0.89
CA PHE A 18 4.97 -9.31 -2.25
C PHE A 18 5.70 -8.36 -3.23
N LEU A 19 5.84 -7.08 -2.87
CA LEU A 19 6.52 -6.10 -3.71
C LEU A 19 8.01 -6.43 -3.89
N ALA A 20 8.67 -6.92 -2.84
CA ALA A 20 10.07 -7.37 -2.92
C ALA A 20 10.25 -8.54 -3.87
N ASP A 21 9.36 -9.54 -3.79
CA ASP A 21 9.34 -10.68 -4.71
C ASP A 21 9.09 -10.26 -6.17
N HIS A 22 8.37 -9.16 -6.38
CA HIS A 22 8.08 -8.58 -7.69
C HIS A 22 9.08 -7.49 -8.13
N GLY A 23 10.27 -7.46 -7.52
CA GLY A 23 11.40 -6.64 -7.98
C GLY A 23 11.42 -5.21 -7.47
N LEU A 24 10.54 -4.83 -6.53
CA LEU A 24 10.61 -3.53 -5.86
C LEU A 24 11.42 -3.64 -4.58
N ARG A 25 12.39 -2.74 -4.39
CA ARG A 25 13.11 -2.64 -3.12
C ARG A 25 12.36 -1.73 -2.16
N VAL A 26 11.89 -2.28 -1.03
CA VAL A 26 11.33 -1.49 0.08
C VAL A 26 12.40 -0.55 0.63
N VAL A 27 12.10 0.75 0.72
CA VAL A 27 12.99 1.80 1.24
C VAL A 27 12.62 2.16 2.67
N ALA A 28 11.33 2.35 2.93
CA ALA A 28 10.79 2.67 4.24
C ALA A 28 9.30 2.29 4.31
N THR A 29 8.79 2.12 5.52
CA THR A 29 7.38 1.82 5.82
C THR A 29 6.85 2.79 6.87
N ASN A 30 5.53 3.01 6.93
CA ASN A 30 4.88 3.87 7.91
C ASN A 30 5.44 5.29 7.95
N ILE A 31 5.46 5.96 6.80
CA ILE A 31 6.19 7.22 6.61
C ILE A 31 5.25 8.40 6.86
N PRO A 32 5.45 9.19 7.93
CA PRO A 32 4.66 10.39 8.15
C PRO A 32 5.04 11.48 7.13
N VAL A 33 4.03 12.12 6.53
CA VAL A 33 4.19 13.18 5.52
C VAL A 33 3.21 14.32 5.80
N GLY A 34 3.66 15.30 6.59
CA GLY A 34 2.80 16.40 7.04
C GLY A 34 1.66 15.90 7.91
N LYS A 35 0.41 15.99 7.43
CA LYS A 35 -0.80 15.54 8.14
C LYS A 35 -1.30 14.15 7.73
N GLY A 36 -0.57 13.44 6.86
CA GLY A 36 -0.91 12.10 6.42
C GLY A 36 0.28 11.17 6.47
N GLU A 37 0.12 9.97 5.94
CA GLU A 37 1.14 8.94 5.90
C GLU A 37 1.16 8.22 4.54
N ILE A 38 2.30 7.62 4.21
CA ILE A 38 2.47 6.67 3.11
C ILE A 38 2.92 5.35 3.74
N ASP A 39 2.18 4.27 3.46
CA ASP A 39 2.40 2.97 4.11
C ASP A 39 3.74 2.37 3.71
N ILE A 40 4.09 2.42 2.42
CA ILE A 40 5.37 1.94 1.90
C ILE A 40 5.94 2.91 0.87
N LEU A 41 7.24 3.21 1.00
CA LEU A 41 8.04 3.79 -0.08
C LEU A 41 8.98 2.71 -0.60
N ALA A 42 8.93 2.44 -1.90
CA ALA A 42 9.76 1.46 -2.56
C ALA A 42 10.51 2.07 -3.75
N HIS A 43 11.41 1.29 -4.36
CA HIS A 43 12.15 1.65 -5.55
C HIS A 43 12.09 0.51 -6.57
N ASP A 44 11.63 0.78 -7.79
CA ASP A 44 11.46 -0.23 -8.85
C ASP A 44 12.73 -0.45 -9.72
N GLY A 45 13.84 0.17 -9.31
CA GLY A 45 15.10 0.19 -10.05
C GLY A 45 15.30 1.45 -10.89
N ARG A 46 14.23 2.24 -11.13
CA ARG A 46 14.29 3.50 -11.89
C ARG A 46 13.81 4.70 -11.09
N GLN A 47 12.77 4.52 -10.30
CA GLN A 47 12.12 5.60 -9.57
C GLN A 47 11.59 5.15 -8.22
N ARG A 48 11.27 6.14 -7.38
CA ARG A 48 10.54 5.93 -6.13
C ARG A 48 9.06 5.71 -6.41
N VAL A 49 8.50 4.73 -5.70
CA VAL A 49 7.11 4.30 -5.78
C VAL A 49 6.50 4.42 -4.39
N ALA A 50 5.47 5.24 -4.25
CA ALA A 50 4.68 5.28 -3.03
C ALA A 50 3.56 4.24 -3.13
N VAL A 51 3.32 3.48 -2.07
CA VAL A 51 2.31 2.43 -2.04
C VAL A 51 1.40 2.64 -0.85
N GLU A 52 0.10 2.61 -1.11
CA GLU A 52 -0.95 2.54 -0.09
C GLU A 52 -1.45 1.09 -0.01
N VAL A 53 -1.58 0.57 1.21
CA VAL A 53 -1.98 -0.79 1.52
C VAL A 53 -3.37 -0.81 2.14
N ARG A 54 -4.25 -1.67 1.63
CA ARG A 54 -5.59 -1.88 2.17
C ARG A 54 -5.78 -3.33 2.57
N THR A 55 -6.01 -3.58 3.85
CA THR A 55 -6.25 -4.93 4.38
C THR A 55 -7.71 -5.10 4.78
N ARG A 56 -8.33 -6.20 4.36
CA ARG A 56 -9.71 -6.56 4.75
C ARG A 56 -9.82 -8.06 5.04
N ARG A 57 -10.67 -8.42 6.01
CA ARG A 57 -11.13 -9.80 6.25
C ARG A 57 -12.48 -10.01 5.55
N GLY A 58 -12.71 -11.20 5.01
CA GLY A 58 -13.97 -11.56 4.37
C GLY A 58 -14.10 -11.06 2.93
N GLY A 59 -15.31 -10.59 2.56
CA GLY A 59 -15.68 -10.34 1.16
C GLY A 59 -15.32 -8.95 0.60
N GLY A 60 -15.28 -8.88 -0.73
CA GLY A 60 -14.98 -7.69 -1.51
C GLY A 60 -13.49 -7.45 -1.71
N ASP A 61 -13.14 -6.71 -2.76
CA ASP A 61 -11.76 -6.33 -3.03
C ASP A 61 -11.40 -5.08 -2.18
N PRO A 62 -10.33 -5.12 -1.36
CA PRO A 62 -9.88 -3.94 -0.61
C PRO A 62 -9.64 -2.70 -1.47
N ILE A 63 -9.28 -2.88 -2.75
CA ILE A 63 -9.01 -1.79 -3.70
C ILE A 63 -10.28 -1.08 -4.17
N GLU A 64 -11.43 -1.75 -4.24
CA GLU A 64 -12.71 -1.13 -4.64
C GLU A 64 -13.11 0.03 -3.71
N ALA A 65 -12.66 -0.01 -2.45
CA ALA A 65 -12.90 1.04 -1.47
C ALA A 65 -11.98 2.27 -1.64
N VAL A 66 -11.03 2.25 -2.58
CA VAL A 66 -10.15 3.38 -2.86
C VAL A 66 -10.83 4.33 -3.85
N ASP A 67 -11.42 5.40 -3.31
CA ASP A 67 -12.07 6.43 -4.10
C ASP A 67 -11.07 7.45 -4.71
N HIS A 68 -11.60 8.36 -5.53
CA HIS A 68 -10.79 9.41 -6.16
C HIS A 68 -10.17 10.39 -5.16
N GLU A 69 -10.78 10.61 -4.00
CA GLU A 69 -10.25 11.51 -2.99
C GLU A 69 -9.01 10.92 -2.33
N LYS A 70 -9.07 9.65 -1.94
CA LYS A 70 -7.94 8.90 -1.42
C LYS A 70 -6.80 8.85 -2.43
N ARG A 71 -7.09 8.58 -3.72
CA ARG A 71 -6.07 8.62 -4.79
C ARG A 71 -5.38 9.99 -4.88
N ARG A 72 -6.15 11.08 -4.87
CA ARG A 72 -5.60 12.46 -4.89
C ARG A 72 -4.76 12.75 -3.66
N GLN A 73 -5.20 12.34 -2.47
CA GLN A 73 -4.46 12.52 -1.23
C GLN A 73 -3.11 11.80 -1.28
N VAL A 74 -3.10 10.51 -1.63
CA VAL A 74 -1.87 9.70 -1.69
C VAL A 74 -0.89 10.30 -2.71
N ARG A 75 -1.36 10.72 -3.89
CA ARG A 75 -0.52 11.43 -4.88
C ARG A 75 0.14 12.70 -4.33
N ARG A 76 -0.58 13.49 -3.54
CA ARG A 76 -0.01 14.71 -2.91
C ARG A 76 1.07 14.38 -1.89
N LEU A 77 0.87 13.31 -1.10
CA LEU A 77 1.87 12.86 -0.12
C LEU A 77 3.09 12.25 -0.81
N ALA A 78 2.86 11.41 -1.83
CA ALA A 78 3.89 10.80 -2.67
C ALA A 78 4.83 11.86 -3.29
N ALA A 79 4.26 12.95 -3.81
CA ALA A 79 5.04 14.05 -4.37
C ALA A 79 6.02 14.69 -3.36
N ARG A 80 5.63 14.80 -2.08
CA ARG A 80 6.50 15.31 -1.01
C ARG A 80 7.66 14.38 -0.67
N LEU A 81 7.53 13.09 -0.98
CA LEU A 81 8.59 12.08 -0.82
C LEU A 81 9.45 11.91 -2.10
N GLY A 82 9.15 12.66 -3.16
CA GLY A 82 9.79 12.49 -4.47
C GLY A 82 9.44 11.16 -5.14
N ALA A 83 8.27 10.60 -4.85
CA ALA A 83 7.76 9.42 -5.53
C ALA A 83 7.08 9.83 -6.84
N HIS A 84 7.41 9.11 -7.92
CA HIS A 84 6.95 9.39 -9.28
C HIS A 84 5.84 8.44 -9.74
N ARG A 85 5.62 7.36 -8.97
CA ARG A 85 4.52 6.40 -9.17
C ARG A 85 3.79 6.18 -7.86
N VAL A 86 2.46 6.02 -7.94
CA VAL A 86 1.62 5.58 -6.83
C VAL A 86 1.00 4.24 -7.19
N ASP A 87 1.22 3.26 -6.34
CA ASP A 87 0.62 1.93 -6.45
C ASP A 87 -0.35 1.72 -5.28
N PHE A 88 -1.33 0.84 -5.49
CA PHE A 88 -2.20 0.36 -4.42
C PHE A 88 -2.08 -1.14 -4.29
N VAL A 89 -2.01 -1.63 -3.04
CA VAL A 89 -1.97 -3.07 -2.75
C VAL A 89 -3.12 -3.42 -1.81
N GLY A 90 -4.03 -4.26 -2.29
CA GLY A 90 -5.12 -4.84 -1.52
C GLY A 90 -4.71 -6.20 -1.00
N ILE A 91 -4.84 -6.41 0.31
CA ILE A 91 -4.65 -7.70 0.97
C ILE A 91 -6.01 -8.18 1.48
N ARG A 92 -6.51 -9.27 0.90
CA ARG A 92 -7.71 -9.95 1.40
C ARG A 92 -7.29 -11.14 2.23
N VAL A 93 -7.74 -11.20 3.47
CA VAL A 93 -7.43 -12.30 4.40
C VAL A 93 -8.64 -13.21 4.54
N ALA A 94 -8.46 -14.49 4.20
CA ALA A 94 -9.40 -15.58 4.43
C ALA A 94 -8.95 -16.44 5.62
N ALA A 95 -9.64 -17.56 5.87
CA ALA A 95 -9.34 -18.42 7.02
C ALA A 95 -8.00 -19.17 6.87
N ASP A 96 -7.63 -19.56 5.66
CA ASP A 96 -6.50 -20.42 5.33
C ASP A 96 -5.55 -19.84 4.28
N HIS A 97 -5.89 -18.69 3.68
CA HIS A 97 -5.08 -18.03 2.66
C HIS A 97 -5.23 -16.50 2.72
N PHE A 98 -4.42 -15.83 1.93
CA PHE A 98 -4.61 -14.42 1.60
C PHE A 98 -4.43 -14.23 0.10
N ASP A 99 -5.11 -13.22 -0.44
CA ASP A 99 -4.95 -12.77 -1.81
C ASP A 99 -4.32 -11.39 -1.84
N VAL A 100 -3.48 -11.15 -2.84
CA VAL A 100 -2.88 -9.85 -3.11
C VAL A 100 -3.42 -9.31 -4.42
N HIS A 101 -3.99 -8.11 -4.39
CA HIS A 101 -4.34 -7.36 -5.59
C HIS A 101 -3.45 -6.12 -5.68
N TRP A 102 -2.55 -6.09 -6.66
CA TRP A 102 -1.66 -4.97 -6.91
C TRP A 102 -2.08 -4.18 -8.14
N VAL A 103 -2.29 -2.87 -7.95
CA VAL A 103 -2.62 -1.92 -9.03
C VAL A 103 -1.45 -0.96 -9.22
N PRO A 104 -0.54 -1.23 -10.17
CA PRO A 104 0.57 -0.35 -10.46
C PRO A 104 0.10 0.92 -11.18
N GLY A 105 0.63 2.08 -10.79
CA GLY A 105 0.34 3.36 -11.45
C GLY A 105 -1.14 3.79 -11.39
N GLY A 106 -1.87 3.38 -10.35
CA GLY A 106 -3.32 3.60 -10.23
C GLY A 106 -3.72 5.06 -10.46
N HIS A 107 -4.39 5.31 -11.60
CA HIS A 107 -4.97 6.60 -11.98
C HIS A 107 -6.26 6.90 -11.19
#